data_AF-A0A1B8FFB1-F1
#
_entry.id   AF-A0A1B8FFB1-F1
#
_cell.length_a   1.000
_cell.length_b   1.000
_cell.length_c   1.000
_cell.angle_alpha   90.00
_cell.angle_beta   90.00
_cell.angle_gamma   90.00
#
_symmetry.space_group_name_H-M   'P 1'
#
loop_
_entity.id
_entity.type
_entity.pdbx_description
1 polymer ?
#
loop_
_entity_poly.entity_id
_entity_poly.type
_entity_poly.pdbx_seq_one_letter_code
_entity_poly.pdbx_strand_id
1 'polypeptide(L)'
;MTPNFSHMLGEQAKHIAYVVKECSERKVKSVEAEQEAEDKWVQTIMEGGKLQADFVKDCTPGYYNQEDQITDRALQNSSYGWGSAAFIKLLEGRRKNGQLVGLELTKA
;
A
#
# COMPACT_ATOMS: atom_id res chain seq x y z
N MET A 1 -3.23 8.68 3.51
CA MET A 1 -2.92 8.31 4.91
C MET A 1 -4.02 8.85 5.82
N THR A 2 -4.34 8.19 6.96
CA THR A 2 -5.26 8.75 7.98
C THR A 2 -4.45 9.59 8.97
N PRO A 3 -4.99 10.70 9.50
CA PRO A 3 -4.31 11.48 10.54
C PRO A 3 -4.16 10.70 11.85
N ASN A 4 -5.05 9.73 12.11
CA ASN A 4 -4.90 8.78 13.19
C ASN A 4 -3.99 7.62 12.74
N PHE A 5 -2.72 7.70 13.13
CA PHE A 5 -1.71 6.69 12.81
C PHE A 5 -2.00 5.33 13.46
N SER A 6 -2.41 5.32 14.72
CA SER A 6 -2.73 4.08 15.46
C SER A 6 -3.84 3.28 14.77
N HIS A 7 -4.84 3.97 14.21
CA HIS A 7 -5.88 3.32 13.42
C HIS A 7 -5.31 2.64 12.16
N MET A 8 -4.44 3.32 11.39
CA MET A 8 -3.83 2.70 10.21
C MET A 8 -2.92 1.53 10.55
N LEU A 9 -2.12 1.67 11.61
CA LEU A 9 -1.26 0.60 12.09
C LEU A 9 -2.10 -0.63 12.47
N GLY A 10 -3.25 -0.43 13.12
CA GLY A 10 -4.21 -1.49 13.41
C GLY A 10 -4.74 -2.18 12.14
N GLU A 11 -5.12 -1.42 11.11
CA GLU A 11 -5.62 -1.97 9.85
C GLU A 11 -4.57 -2.75 9.05
N GLN A 12 -3.32 -2.27 9.05
CA GLN A 12 -2.19 -2.97 8.45
C GLN A 12 -1.83 -4.23 9.24
N ALA A 13 -1.77 -4.16 10.57
CA ALA A 13 -1.49 -5.31 11.43
C ALA A 13 -2.52 -6.43 11.23
N LYS A 14 -3.81 -6.10 11.13
CA LYS A 14 -4.86 -7.07 10.78
C LYS A 14 -4.62 -7.74 9.43
N HIS A 15 -4.17 -6.98 8.42
CA HIS A 15 -3.89 -7.55 7.09
C HIS A 15 -2.67 -8.48 7.11
N ILE A 16 -1.57 -8.07 7.76
CA ILE A 16 -0.37 -8.90 7.91
C ILE A 16 -0.71 -10.19 8.66
N ALA A 17 -1.44 -10.10 9.77
CA ALA A 17 -1.86 -11.27 10.54
C ALA A 17 -2.71 -12.24 9.71
N TYR A 18 -3.60 -11.72 8.85
CA TYR A 18 -4.36 -12.52 7.90
C TYR A 18 -3.44 -13.27 6.91
N VAL A 19 -2.47 -12.59 6.29
CA VAL A 19 -1.54 -13.24 5.35
C VAL A 19 -0.73 -14.33 6.04
N VAL A 20 -0.21 -14.06 7.24
CA VAL A 20 0.53 -15.05 8.05
C VAL A 20 -0.34 -16.26 8.39
N LYS A 21 -1.59 -16.02 8.81
CA LYS A 21 -2.55 -17.09 9.11
C LYS A 21 -2.79 -17.97 7.87
N GLU A 22 -3.10 -17.39 6.72
CA GLU A 22 -3.36 -18.12 5.48
C GLU A 22 -2.12 -18.93 5.04
N CYS A 23 -0.91 -18.36 5.17
CA CYS A 23 0.32 -19.08 4.86
C CYS A 23 0.51 -20.30 5.78
N SER A 24 0.26 -20.14 7.08
CA SER A 24 0.34 -21.22 8.07
C SER A 24 -0.66 -22.33 7.77
N GLU A 25 -1.93 -21.99 7.55
CA GLU A 25 -3.00 -22.96 7.24
C GLU A 25 -2.73 -23.74 5.94
N ARG A 26 -2.10 -23.09 4.95
CA ARG A 26 -1.74 -23.69 3.66
C ARG A 26 -0.38 -24.39 3.65
N LYS A 27 0.34 -24.41 4.77
CA LYS A 27 1.71 -24.97 4.89
C LYS A 27 2.69 -24.35 3.89
N VAL A 28 2.58 -23.03 3.71
CA VAL A 28 3.49 -22.23 2.89
C VAL A 28 4.78 -21.96 3.68
N LYS A 29 5.92 -22.17 3.05
CA LYS A 29 7.26 -21.97 3.63
C LYS A 29 7.78 -20.55 3.40
N SER A 30 7.50 -19.97 2.24
CA SER A 30 7.81 -18.57 1.94
C SER A 30 6.70 -17.93 1.11
N VAL A 31 6.50 -16.63 1.32
CA VAL A 31 5.56 -15.79 0.60
C VAL A 31 6.28 -14.52 0.16
N GLU A 32 6.18 -14.19 -1.12
CA GLU A 32 6.76 -12.99 -1.72
C GLU A 32 5.72 -12.31 -2.62
N ALA A 33 5.90 -11.03 -2.93
CA ALA A 33 5.07 -10.37 -3.93
C ALA A 33 5.47 -10.85 -5.32
N GLU A 34 4.48 -11.16 -6.17
CA GLU A 34 4.75 -11.36 -7.60
C GLU A 34 5.35 -10.07 -8.17
N GLN A 35 6.41 -10.17 -8.97
CA GLN A 35 7.06 -8.98 -9.56
C GLN A 35 6.05 -8.09 -10.30
N GLU A 36 5.17 -8.70 -11.09
CA GLU A 36 4.14 -7.96 -11.83
C GLU A 36 3.14 -7.25 -10.89
N ALA A 37 2.81 -7.86 -9.75
CA ALA A 37 1.91 -7.26 -8.77
C ALA A 37 2.58 -6.11 -8.01
N GLU A 38 3.87 -6.25 -7.69
CA GLU A 38 4.68 -5.18 -7.11
C GLU A 38 4.81 -4.00 -8.07
N ASP A 39 5.17 -4.25 -9.33
CA ASP A 39 5.31 -3.20 -10.35
C ASP A 39 4.00 -2.43 -10.54
N LYS A 40 2.88 -3.13 -10.65
CA LYS A 40 1.54 -2.51 -10.72
C LYS A 40 1.22 -1.69 -9.48
N TRP A 41 1.61 -2.17 -8.29
CA TRP A 41 1.41 -1.43 -7.05
C TRP A 41 2.25 -0.15 -7.03
N VAL A 42 3.52 -0.21 -7.45
CA VAL A 42 4.39 0.97 -7.56
C VAL A 42 3.79 1.99 -8.52
N GLN A 43 3.30 1.58 -9.69
CA GLN A 43 2.62 2.48 -10.63
C GLN A 43 1.38 3.14 -10.00
N THR A 44 0.56 2.35 -9.29
CA THR A 44 -0.61 2.86 -8.57
C THR A 44 -0.22 3.92 -7.53
N ILE A 45 0.87 3.71 -6.80
CA ILE A 45 1.38 4.68 -5.82
C ILE A 45 1.91 5.94 -6.51
N MET A 46 2.65 5.80 -7.61
CA MET A 46 3.15 6.95 -8.37
C MET A 46 2.01 7.79 -8.95
N GLU A 47 0.96 7.17 -9.49
CA GLU A 47 -0.24 7.85 -9.97
C GLU A 47 -0.95 8.61 -8.85
N GLY A 48 -1.15 7.95 -7.70
CA GLY A 48 -1.72 8.58 -6.52
C GLY A 48 -0.86 9.74 -5.98
N GLY A 49 0.45 9.59 -6.02
CA GLY A 49 1.42 10.61 -5.64
C GLY A 49 1.33 11.85 -6.52
N LYS A 50 1.15 11.69 -7.84
CA LYS A 50 0.96 12.82 -8.78
C LYS A 50 -0.30 13.62 -8.45
N LEU A 51 -1.42 12.94 -8.18
CA LEU A 51 -2.66 13.60 -7.76
C LEU A 51 -2.48 14.41 -6.48
N GLN A 52 -1.75 13.87 -5.51
CA GLN A 52 -1.45 14.57 -4.27
C GLN A 52 -0.51 15.76 -4.51
N ALA A 53 0.53 15.58 -5.32
CA ALA A 53 1.49 16.62 -5.66
C ALA A 53 0.81 17.82 -6.33
N ASP A 54 -0.08 17.57 -7.30
CA ASP A 54 -0.87 18.61 -7.94
C ASP A 54 -1.76 19.38 -6.94
N PHE A 55 -2.32 18.68 -5.94
CA PHE A 55 -3.13 19.31 -4.90
C PHE A 55 -2.33 20.20 -3.95
N VAL A 56 -1.11 19.81 -3.59
CA VAL A 56 -0.27 20.55 -2.63
C VAL A 56 0.69 21.55 -3.29
N LYS A 57 0.72 21.61 -4.62
CA LYS A 57 1.63 22.47 -5.38
C LYS A 57 1.48 23.96 -5.08
N ASP A 58 0.26 24.42 -4.84
CA ASP A 58 -0.04 25.83 -4.56
C ASP A 58 0.03 26.16 -3.05
N CYS A 59 0.40 25.19 -2.22
CA CYS A 59 0.62 25.40 -0.79
C CYS A 59 2.02 25.95 -0.52
N THR A 60 2.23 26.54 0.66
CA THR A 60 3.56 26.93 1.12
C THR A 60 4.48 25.69 1.18
N PRO A 61 5.76 25.81 0.73
CA PRO A 61 6.72 24.71 0.81
C PRO A 61 6.78 24.05 2.19
N GLY A 62 6.83 22.73 2.20
CA GLY A 62 6.90 21.94 3.42
C GLY A 62 6.94 20.44 3.17
N TYR A 63 6.77 19.66 4.24
CA TYR A 63 6.85 18.19 4.18
C TYR A 63 5.81 17.52 3.26
N TYR A 64 4.71 18.20 2.94
CA TYR A 64 3.65 17.67 2.08
C TYR A 64 4.01 17.69 0.59
N ASN A 65 4.78 18.69 0.14
CA ASN A 65 5.25 18.83 -1.24
C ASN A 65 6.76 18.59 -1.39
N GLN A 66 7.41 18.07 -0.33
CA GLN A 66 8.85 17.79 -0.27
C GLN A 66 9.71 19.02 -0.61
N GLU A 67 9.35 20.19 -0.08
CA GLU A 67 10.04 21.46 -0.42
C GLU A 67 10.08 21.69 -1.94
N ASP A 68 8.96 21.38 -2.62
CA ASP A 68 8.77 21.41 -4.08
C ASP A 68 9.63 20.42 -4.91
N GLN A 69 10.28 19.45 -4.26
CA GLN A 69 11.10 18.44 -4.95
C GLN A 69 10.28 17.21 -5.38
N ILE A 70 9.47 17.38 -6.43
CA ILE A 70 8.72 16.26 -7.03
C ILE A 70 9.67 15.43 -7.92
N THR A 71 10.20 14.34 -7.36
CA THR A 71 11.02 13.35 -8.07
C THR A 71 10.28 12.03 -8.25
N ASP A 72 10.70 11.17 -9.17
CA ASP A 72 10.11 9.82 -9.29
C ASP A 72 10.24 9.02 -7.98
N ARG A 73 11.39 9.15 -7.30
CA ARG A 73 11.61 8.54 -5.98
C ARG A 73 10.66 9.11 -4.92
N ALA A 74 10.35 10.40 -4.97
CA ALA A 74 9.36 11.03 -4.11
C ALA A 74 7.95 10.43 -4.33
N LEU A 75 7.58 10.26 -5.59
CA LEU A 75 6.30 9.69 -5.98
C LEU A 75 6.20 8.21 -5.58
N GLN A 76 7.25 7.41 -5.77
CA GLN A 76 7.30 6.01 -5.36
C GLN A 76 7.13 5.81 -3.84
N ASN A 77 7.65 6.74 -3.03
CA ASN A 77 7.53 6.71 -1.57
C ASN A 77 6.26 7.39 -1.05
N SER A 78 5.35 7.78 -1.94
CA SER A 78 4.10 8.43 -1.55
C SER A 78 3.13 7.44 -0.91
N SER A 79 2.15 7.98 -0.19
CA SER A 79 1.03 7.20 0.31
C SER A 79 0.05 6.84 -0.81
N TYR A 80 -0.83 5.87 -0.56
CA TYR A 80 -1.98 5.60 -1.43
C TYR A 80 -2.85 6.84 -1.62
N GLY A 81 -2.99 7.29 -2.88
CA GLY A 81 -3.53 8.61 -3.23
C GLY A 81 -5.03 8.81 -3.04
N TRP A 82 -5.84 7.74 -3.04
CA TRP A 82 -7.31 7.83 -2.92
C TRP A 82 -7.82 7.85 -1.47
N GLY A 83 -6.93 8.15 -0.51
CA GLY A 83 -7.28 8.28 0.90
C GLY A 83 -7.34 6.97 1.68
N SER A 84 -7.33 7.09 3.01
CA SER A 84 -7.25 5.94 3.92
C SER A 84 -8.48 5.04 3.85
N ALA A 85 -9.69 5.60 3.68
CA ALA A 85 -10.91 4.81 3.61
C ALA A 85 -10.92 3.86 2.39
N ALA A 86 -10.44 4.33 1.23
CA ALA A 86 -10.31 3.51 0.04
C ALA A 86 -9.23 2.42 0.22
N PHE A 87 -8.11 2.76 0.85
CA PHE A 87 -7.06 1.78 1.17
C PHE A 87 -7.56 0.68 2.13
N ILE A 88 -8.29 1.03 3.18
CA ILE A 88 -8.88 0.05 4.11
C ILE A 88 -9.82 -0.89 3.37
N LYS A 89 -10.71 -0.36 2.51
CA LYS A 89 -11.61 -1.18 1.68
C LYS A 89 -10.84 -2.12 0.75
N LEU A 90 -9.72 -1.67 0.18
CA LEU A 90 -8.84 -2.52 -0.62
C LEU A 90 -8.29 -3.70 0.20
N LEU A 91 -7.80 -3.44 1.42
CA LEU A 91 -7.31 -4.50 2.31
C LEU A 91 -8.43 -5.46 2.73
N GLU A 92 -9.62 -4.95 3.04
CA GLU A 92 -10.80 -5.76 3.35
C GLU A 92 -11.21 -6.65 2.18
N GLY A 93 -11.24 -6.12 0.96
CA GLY A 93 -11.54 -6.87 -0.25
C GLY A 93 -10.55 -8.01 -0.47
N ARG A 94 -9.25 -7.74 -0.30
CA ARG A 94 -8.21 -8.77 -0.38
C ARG A 94 -8.40 -9.88 0.65
N ARG A 95 -8.73 -9.53 1.90
CA ARG A 95 -9.03 -10.50 2.97
C ARG A 95 -10.26 -11.35 2.65
N LYS A 96 -11.32 -10.73 2.11
CA LYS A 96 -12.56 -11.44 1.75
C LYS A 96 -12.39 -12.41 0.58
N ASN A 97 -11.52 -12.09 -0.39
CA ASN A 97 -11.25 -13.00 -1.51
C ASN A 97 -10.58 -14.29 -1.05
N GLY A 98 -9.75 -14.27 0.00
CA GLY A 98 -9.09 -15.48 0.48
C GLY A 98 -7.88 -15.89 -0.36
N GLN A 99 -7.82 -15.55 -1.65
CA GLN A 99 -6.91 -16.19 -2.59
C GLN A 99 -5.42 -15.78 -2.53
N LEU A 100 -5.05 -14.78 -1.72
CA LEU A 100 -3.69 -14.22 -1.68
C LEU A 100 -3.16 -13.79 -3.06
N VAL A 101 -4.04 -13.23 -3.90
CA VAL A 101 -3.72 -12.79 -5.27
C VAL A 101 -2.56 -11.78 -5.28
N GLY A 102 -1.61 -11.96 -6.21
CA GLY A 102 -0.42 -11.13 -6.36
C GLY A 102 0.71 -11.51 -5.41
N LEU A 103 0.62 -12.69 -4.78
CA LEU A 103 1.66 -13.25 -3.92
C LEU A 103 2.09 -14.62 -4.45
N GLU A 104 3.39 -14.81 -4.60
CA GLU A 104 4.01 -16.10 -4.87
C GLU A 104 4.13 -16.89 -3.57
N LEU A 105 3.63 -18.12 -3.57
CA LEU A 105 3.63 -19.01 -2.40
C LEU A 105 4.49 -20.24 -2.70
N THR A 106 5.59 -20.40 -1.96
CA THR A 106 6.40 -21.61 -2.03
C THR A 106 5.98 -22.56 -0.92
N LYS A 107 5.57 -23.78 -1.27
CA LYS A 107 5.20 -24.82 -0.30
C LYS A 107 6.44 -25.51 0.28
N ALA A 108 6.28 -26.05 1.48
CA ALA A 108 7.30 -26.88 2.13
C ALA A 108 7.49 -28.23 1.41
#